data_AF-A0A7C1C0M5-F1
#
_entry.id   AF-A0A7C1C0M5-F1
#
_cell.length_a   1.000
_cell.length_b   1.000
_cell.length_c   1.000
_cell.angle_alpha   90.00
_cell.angle_beta   90.00
_cell.angle_gamma   90.00
#
_symmetry.space_group_name_H-M   'P 1'
#
loop_
_entity.id
_entity.type
_entity.pdbx_description
1 polymer ?
#
loop_
_entity_poly.entity_id
_entity_poly.type
_entity_poly.pdbx_seq_one_letter_code
_entity_poly.pdbx_strand_id
1 'polypeptide(L)'
;MKLGIYPTTMETYVIKRIGEYGARELMLTGKRFDGKEAEKWHLINHAVPQEQLEEKAEEMIREIMTSAPLAVRETKKLITQIVQNQNMNKNIEFTAQLIARLRVADEGQEGMAAFLEKRKPNWVTRKKSKA
;
A
#
# COMPACT_ATOMS: atom_id res chain seq x y z
N MET A 1 21.64 -0.14 -19.90
CA MET A 1 23.01 -0.67 -20.15
C MET A 1 23.20 -1.31 -21.51
N LYS A 2 22.48 -2.37 -21.88
CA LYS A 2 22.71 -3.08 -23.16
C LYS A 2 22.54 -2.23 -24.43
N LEU A 3 21.83 -1.10 -24.33
CA LEU A 3 21.67 -0.11 -25.42
C LEU A 3 22.62 1.09 -25.28
N GLY A 4 23.61 1.05 -24.38
CA GLY A 4 24.50 2.19 -24.09
C GLY A 4 23.85 3.36 -23.33
N ILE A 5 22.55 3.27 -23.05
CA ILE A 5 21.76 4.30 -22.38
C ILE A 5 21.45 3.86 -20.94
N TYR A 6 21.55 4.79 -20.00
CA TYR A 6 21.15 4.60 -18.60
C TYR A 6 19.63 4.75 -18.47
N PRO A 7 18.96 3.99 -17.58
CA PRO A 7 17.54 4.19 -17.34
C PRO A 7 17.32 5.62 -16.82
N THR A 8 16.45 6.37 -17.49
CA THR A 8 16.14 7.76 -17.13
C THR A 8 14.71 7.81 -16.61
N THR A 9 14.49 8.53 -15.51
CA THR A 9 13.21 8.83 -14.81
C THR A 9 12.58 7.72 -13.96
N MET A 10 12.62 6.45 -14.37
CA MET A 10 11.96 5.34 -13.64
C MET A 10 12.79 4.78 -12.48
N GLU A 11 14.10 4.97 -12.50
CA GLU A 11 15.08 4.45 -11.55
C GLU A 11 14.81 4.92 -10.11
N THR A 12 14.32 6.15 -9.94
CA THR A 12 13.98 6.70 -8.62
C THR A 12 12.92 5.86 -7.90
N TYR A 13 11.92 5.37 -8.64
CA TYR A 13 10.85 4.54 -8.09
C TYR A 13 11.30 3.09 -7.89
N VAL A 14 12.08 2.55 -8.83
CA VAL A 14 12.58 1.17 -8.77
C VAL A 14 13.58 1.01 -7.62
N ILE A 15 14.59 1.89 -7.51
CA ILE A 15 15.58 1.86 -6.41
C ILE A 15 14.88 1.98 -5.06
N LYS A 16 13.87 2.87 -4.95
CA LYS A 16 13.09 3.02 -3.72
C LYS A 16 12.35 1.75 -3.31
N ARG A 17 11.93 0.92 -4.28
CA ARG A 17 11.24 -0.35 -4.04
C ARG A 17 12.20 -1.49 -3.69
N ILE A 18 13.26 -1.67 -4.48
CA ILE A 18 14.12 -2.86 -4.42
C ILE A 18 15.42 -2.65 -3.62
N GLY A 19 15.68 -1.40 -3.21
CA GLY A 19 16.89 -1.01 -2.52
C GLY A 19 18.14 -1.00 -3.40
N GLU A 20 19.26 -0.55 -2.84
CA GLU A 20 20.54 -0.46 -3.55
C GLU A 20 21.02 -1.84 -4.02
N TYR A 21 20.88 -2.87 -3.17
CA TYR A 21 21.35 -4.23 -3.45
C TYR A 21 20.73 -4.80 -4.74
N GLY A 22 19.40 -4.82 -4.83
CA GLY A 22 18.71 -5.30 -6.02
C GLY A 22 18.94 -4.40 -7.24
N ALA A 23 19.00 -3.09 -7.03
CA ALA A 23 19.24 -2.13 -8.11
C ALA A 23 20.59 -2.32 -8.78
N ARG A 24 21.66 -2.58 -8.01
CA ARG A 24 23.00 -2.84 -8.56
C ARG A 24 22.98 -4.03 -9.50
N GLU A 25 22.38 -5.14 -9.10
CA GLU A 25 22.32 -6.33 -9.97
C GLU A 25 21.44 -6.07 -11.20
N LEU A 26 20.20 -5.63 -11.01
CA LEU A 26 19.23 -5.52 -12.11
C LEU A 26 19.58 -4.40 -13.10
N MET A 27 19.98 -3.22 -12.62
CA MET A 27 20.23 -2.07 -13.49
C MET A 27 21.55 -2.18 -14.26
N LEU A 28 22.61 -2.71 -13.63
CA LEU A 28 23.91 -2.85 -14.29
C LEU A 28 23.90 -3.99 -15.31
N THR A 29 23.29 -5.14 -14.97
CA THR A 29 23.25 -6.29 -15.89
C THR A 29 22.19 -6.13 -16.97
N GLY A 30 21.12 -5.40 -16.70
CA GLY A 30 19.93 -5.38 -17.56
C GLY A 30 19.37 -6.79 -17.79
N LYS A 31 19.49 -7.69 -16.81
CA LYS A 31 18.96 -9.05 -16.91
C LYS A 31 17.42 -9.01 -16.92
N ARG A 32 16.82 -9.92 -17.67
CA ARG A 32 15.37 -10.18 -17.59
C ARG A 32 15.12 -11.09 -16.40
N PHE A 33 13.94 -10.97 -15.81
CA PHE A 33 13.51 -11.76 -14.66
C PHE A 33 12.00 -12.02 -14.76
N ASP A 34 11.52 -13.06 -14.08
CA ASP A 34 10.10 -13.43 -14.06
C ASP A 34 9.33 -12.78 -12.88
N GLY A 35 8.04 -13.09 -12.76
CA GLY A 35 7.20 -12.57 -11.67
C GLY A 35 7.69 -12.97 -10.27
N LYS A 36 8.18 -14.20 -10.11
CA LYS A 36 8.65 -14.70 -8.80
C LYS A 36 9.92 -13.98 -8.37
N GLU A 37 10.84 -13.75 -9.31
CA GLU A 37 12.00 -12.90 -9.06
C GLU A 37 11.59 -11.46 -8.74
N ALA A 38 10.60 -10.89 -9.44
CA ALA A 38 10.10 -9.55 -9.16
C ALA A 38 9.55 -9.41 -7.72
N GLU A 39 8.84 -10.42 -7.23
CA GLU A 39 8.35 -10.49 -5.85
C GLU A 39 9.52 -10.61 -4.86
N LYS A 40 10.52 -11.45 -5.15
CA LYS A 40 11.74 -11.57 -4.35
C LYS A 40 12.49 -10.25 -4.20
N TRP A 41 12.49 -9.42 -5.24
CA TRP A 41 13.10 -8.08 -5.20
C TRP A 41 12.20 -7.03 -4.53
N HIS A 42 11.00 -7.38 -4.06
CA HIS A 42 9.99 -6.46 -3.54
C HIS A 42 9.54 -5.38 -4.55
N LEU A 43 9.72 -5.66 -5.85
CA LEU A 43 9.21 -4.79 -6.90
C LEU A 43 7.69 -4.88 -7.03
N ILE A 44 7.15 -6.09 -6.83
CA ILE A 44 5.72 -6.38 -6.75
C ILE A 44 5.38 -7.05 -5.40
N ASN A 45 4.10 -7.06 -5.05
CA ASN A 45 3.64 -7.63 -3.78
C ASN A 45 3.39 -9.14 -3.83
N HIS A 46 2.91 -9.66 -4.96
CA HIS A 46 2.58 -11.09 -5.13
C HIS A 46 2.82 -11.54 -6.57
N ALA A 47 3.39 -12.72 -6.75
CA ALA A 47 3.46 -13.43 -8.03
C ALA A 47 2.65 -14.73 -7.95
N VAL A 48 1.51 -14.77 -8.66
CA VAL A 48 0.61 -15.93 -8.71
C VAL A 48 0.49 -16.47 -10.14
N PRO A 49 0.06 -17.73 -10.36
CA PRO A 49 -0.33 -18.21 -11.68
C PRO A 49 -1.36 -17.28 -12.33
N GLN A 50 -1.32 -17.19 -13.66
CA GLN A 50 -2.17 -16.28 -14.43
C GLN A 50 -3.66 -16.49 -14.13
N GLU A 51 -4.07 -17.74 -13.93
CA GLU A 51 -5.44 -18.15 -13.65
C GLU A 51 -5.93 -17.67 -12.26
N GLN A 52 -5.01 -17.34 -11.36
CA GLN A 52 -5.29 -16.90 -9.99
C GLN A 52 -5.13 -15.38 -9.81
N LEU A 53 -4.72 -14.65 -10.85
CA LEU A 53 -4.44 -13.21 -10.76
C LEU A 53 -5.67 -12.42 -10.30
N GLU A 54 -6.83 -12.69 -10.90
CA GLU A 54 -8.08 -12.01 -10.56
C GLU A 54 -8.51 -12.34 -9.12
N GLU A 55 -8.44 -13.61 -8.74
CA GLU A 55 -8.78 -14.04 -7.37
C GLU A 55 -7.89 -13.34 -6.33
N LYS A 56 -6.59 -13.25 -6.58
CA LYS A 56 -5.65 -12.59 -5.67
C LYS A 56 -5.91 -11.08 -5.58
N ALA A 57 -6.25 -10.44 -6.70
CA ALA A 57 -6.64 -9.04 -6.72
C ALA A 57 -7.94 -8.81 -5.93
N GLU A 58 -8.95 -9.66 -6.12
CA GLU A 58 -10.20 -9.59 -5.38
C GLU A 58 -10.02 -9.83 -3.88
N GLU A 59 -9.14 -10.75 -3.47
CA GLU A 59 -8.78 -10.98 -2.06
C GLU A 59 -8.29 -9.67 -1.41
N MET A 60 -7.36 -8.98 -2.07
CA MET A 60 -6.82 -7.72 -1.58
C MET A 60 -7.88 -6.61 -1.55
N ILE A 61 -8.74 -6.54 -2.57
CA ILE A 61 -9.86 -5.59 -2.58
C ILE A 61 -10.82 -5.88 -1.43
N ARG A 62 -11.19 -7.15 -1.21
CA ARG A 62 -12.07 -7.56 -0.11
C ARG A 62 -11.50 -7.12 1.23
N GLU A 63 -10.19 -7.31 1.45
CA GLU A 63 -9.52 -6.89 2.67
C GLU A 63 -9.59 -5.37 2.87
N ILE A 64 -9.25 -4.58 1.86
CA ILE A 64 -9.32 -3.11 1.91
C ILE A 64 -10.76 -2.63 2.17
N MET A 65 -11.75 -3.29 1.56
CA MET A 65 -13.18 -2.96 1.71
C MET A 65 -13.74 -3.26 3.12
N THR A 66 -12.98 -3.92 3.99
CA THR A 66 -13.35 -4.04 5.42
C THR A 66 -13.06 -2.77 6.22
N SER A 67 -12.25 -1.87 5.66
CA SER A 67 -11.77 -0.66 6.33
C SER A 67 -12.60 0.57 5.98
N ALA A 68 -12.58 1.56 6.87
CA ALA A 68 -13.29 2.82 6.68
C ALA A 68 -12.62 3.65 5.54
N PRO A 69 -13.38 4.19 4.56
CA PRO A 69 -12.80 4.77 3.35
C PRO A 69 -11.97 6.03 3.60
N LEU A 70 -12.33 6.88 4.58
CA LEU A 70 -11.48 8.00 5.00
C LEU A 70 -10.17 7.47 5.59
N ALA A 71 -10.24 6.47 6.47
CA ALA A 71 -9.05 5.89 7.09
C ALA A 71 -8.07 5.32 6.05
N VAL A 72 -8.56 4.57 5.05
CA VAL A 72 -7.74 4.04 3.96
C VAL A 72 -7.09 5.18 3.17
N ARG A 73 -7.86 6.19 2.79
CA ARG A 73 -7.36 7.34 2.03
C ARG A 73 -6.26 8.08 2.76
N GLU A 74 -6.48 8.40 4.03
CA GLU A 74 -5.53 9.17 4.84
C GLU A 74 -4.29 8.33 5.17
N THR A 75 -4.43 7.02 5.35
CA THR A 75 -3.29 6.10 5.51
C THR A 75 -2.41 6.06 4.26
N LYS A 76 -3.00 6.00 3.06
CA LYS A 76 -2.22 6.05 1.80
C LYS A 76 -1.42 7.34 1.68
N LYS A 77 -2.03 8.50 2.02
CA LYS A 77 -1.33 9.80 2.03
C LYS A 77 -0.22 9.84 3.08
N LEU A 78 -0.51 9.34 4.29
CA LEU A 78 0.43 9.29 5.41
C LEU A 78 1.71 8.54 5.04
N ILE A 79 1.59 7.37 4.42
CA ILE A 79 2.74 6.58 3.96
C ILE A 79 3.61 7.40 3.00
N THR A 80 3.01 8.04 2.00
CA THR A 80 3.77 8.88 1.04
C THR A 80 4.50 10.03 1.76
N GLN A 81 3.81 10.72 2.66
CA GLN A 81 4.37 11.86 3.37
C GLN A 81 5.52 11.48 4.32
N ILE A 82 5.37 10.40 5.10
CA ILE A 82 6.43 9.91 5.99
C ILE A 82 7.66 9.51 5.17
N VAL A 83 7.47 8.78 4.07
CA VAL A 83 8.59 8.30 3.26
C VAL A 83 9.31 9.44 2.53
N GLN A 84 8.62 10.55 2.23
CA GLN A 84 9.23 11.73 1.60
C GLN A 84 9.89 12.68 2.61
N ASN A 85 9.50 12.65 3.88
CA ASN A 85 10.02 13.54 4.91
C ASN A 85 10.89 12.79 5.91
N GLN A 86 12.21 13.04 5.88
CA GLN A 86 13.15 12.43 6.80
C GLN A 86 13.16 13.06 8.21
N ASN A 87 12.45 14.17 8.43
CA ASN A 87 12.38 14.80 9.74
C ASN A 87 11.38 14.07 10.64
N MET A 88 11.91 13.23 11.54
CA MET A 88 11.11 12.43 12.47
C MET A 88 10.22 13.28 13.37
N ASN A 89 10.72 14.38 13.94
CA ASN A 89 9.95 15.22 14.85
C ASN A 89 8.72 15.82 14.15
N LYS A 90 8.89 16.29 12.91
CA LYS A 90 7.77 16.78 12.09
C LYS A 90 6.76 15.68 11.76
N ASN A 91 7.23 14.46 11.49
CA ASN A 91 6.34 13.32 11.23
C ASN A 91 5.54 12.94 12.49
N ILE A 92 6.17 12.94 13.67
CA ILE A 92 5.48 12.68 14.95
C ILE A 92 4.39 13.72 15.18
N GLU A 93 4.71 15.01 15.06
CA GLU A 93 3.72 16.08 15.25
C GLU A 93 2.55 15.95 14.26
N PHE A 94 2.87 15.75 12.98
CA PHE A 94 1.86 15.55 11.93
C PHE A 94 0.95 14.33 12.20
N THR A 95 1.54 13.19 12.56
CA THR A 95 0.76 11.96 12.83
C THR A 95 -0.14 12.12 14.06
N ALA A 96 0.32 12.82 15.10
CA ALA A 96 -0.46 13.11 16.30
C ALA A 96 -1.67 14.00 15.99
N GLN A 97 -1.49 15.05 15.18
CA GLN A 97 -2.60 15.91 14.73
C GLN A 97 -3.57 15.14 13.84
N LEU A 98 -3.06 14.31 12.93
CA LEU A 98 -3.87 13.51 12.02
C LEU A 98 -4.77 12.53 12.79
N ILE A 99 -4.23 11.76 13.73
CA ILE A 99 -5.04 10.80 14.51
C ILE A 99 -6.05 11.50 15.41
N ALA A 100 -5.69 12.65 16.02
CA ALA A 100 -6.62 13.43 16.83
C ALA A 100 -7.85 13.87 16.01
N ARG A 101 -7.63 14.38 14.79
CA ARG A 101 -8.69 14.76 13.84
C ARG A 101 -9.54 13.57 13.40
N LEU A 102 -8.91 12.45 13.04
CA LEU A 102 -9.64 11.28 12.54
C LEU A 102 -10.46 10.59 13.63
N ARG A 103 -10.00 10.61 14.88
CA ARG A 103 -10.74 10.01 16.01
C ARG A 103 -12.06 10.70 16.29
N VAL A 104 -12.13 12.02 16.13
CA VAL A 104 -13.36 12.80 16.40
C VAL A 104 -14.28 12.92 15.17
N ALA A 105 -13.82 12.48 14.00
CA ALA A 105 -14.64 12.43 12.79
C ALA A 105 -15.67 11.29 12.83
N ASP A 106 -16.70 11.38 11.99
CA ASP A 106 -17.81 10.41 11.94
C ASP A 106 -17.34 8.96 11.81
N GLU A 107 -16.40 8.67 10.90
CA GLU A 107 -15.85 7.31 10.74
C GLU A 107 -15.10 6.84 12.00
N GLY A 108 -14.39 7.74 12.68
CA GLY A 108 -13.68 7.44 13.91
C GLY A 108 -14.64 7.09 15.05
N GLN A 109 -15.69 7.90 15.22
CA GLN A 109 -16.73 7.67 16.22
C GLN A 109 -17.49 6.36 15.97
N GLU A 110 -17.94 6.14 14.73
CA GLU A 110 -18.64 4.93 14.34
C GLU A 110 -17.78 3.68 14.51
N GLY A 111 -16.48 3.73 14.15
CA GLY A 111 -15.58 2.60 14.32
C GLY A 111 -15.37 2.21 15.77
N MET A 112 -15.19 3.19 16.65
CA MET A 112 -15.05 2.95 18.09
C MET A 112 -16.36 2.42 18.69
N ALA A 113 -17.51 3.01 18.33
CA ALA A 113 -18.81 2.55 18.79
C ALA A 113 -19.08 1.10 18.33
N ALA A 114 -18.89 0.80 17.06
CA ALA A 114 -19.08 -0.54 16.51
C ALA A 114 -18.20 -1.59 17.20
N PHE A 115 -16.94 -1.24 17.49
CA PHE A 115 -16.02 -2.11 18.22
C PHE A 115 -16.52 -2.39 19.66
N LEU A 116 -16.91 -1.35 20.40
CA LEU A 116 -17.41 -1.48 21.76
C LEU A 116 -18.73 -2.26 21.83
N GLU A 117 -19.61 -2.03 20.86
CA GLU A 117 -20.92 -2.69 20.72
C GLU A 117 -20.83 -4.09 20.09
N LYS A 118 -19.63 -4.55 19.72
CA LYS A 118 -19.38 -5.84 19.05
C LYS A 118 -20.23 -6.05 17.79
N ARG A 119 -20.47 -4.98 17.03
CA ARG A 119 -21.17 -5.03 15.75
C ARG A 119 -20.21 -4.67 14.60
N LYS A 120 -20.66 -4.92 13.37
CA LYS A 120 -19.94 -4.43 12.20
C LYS A 120 -20.18 -2.92 12.06
N PRO A 121 -19.15 -2.15 11.66
CA PRO A 121 -19.33 -0.73 11.38
C PRO A 121 -20.08 -0.53 10.06
N ASN A 122 -20.73 0.63 9.91
CA ASN A 122 -21.65 0.92 8.81
C ASN A 122 -21.04 0.83 7.41
N TRP A 123 -19.74 1.09 7.25
CA TRP A 123 -19.05 0.98 5.96
C TRP A 123 -18.87 -0.47 5.48
N VAL A 124 -18.95 -1.46 6.38
CA VAL A 124 -18.98 -2.87 5.99
C VAL A 124 -20.42 -3.22 5.61
N THR A 125 -20.86 -2.76 4.44
CA THR A 125 -22.20 -3.09 3.92
C THR A 125 -22.38 -4.61 3.89
N ARG A 126 -23.46 -5.13 4.50
CA ARG A 126 -23.90 -6.50 4.21
C ARG A 126 -24.25 -6.53 2.72
N LYS A 127 -23.47 -7.23 1.90
CA LYS A 127 -23.91 -7.58 0.54
C LYS A 127 -25.32 -8.17 0.66
N LYS A 128 -26.32 -7.55 0.04
CA LYS A 128 -27.62 -8.21 -0.19
C LYS A 128 -27.27 -9.56 -0.83
N SER A 129 -27.74 -10.67 -0.27
CA SER A 129 -27.54 -11.96 -0.93
C SER A 129 -28.12 -11.84 -2.34
N LYS A 130 -27.37 -12.28 -3.35
CA LYS A 130 -27.94 -12.44 -4.68
C LYS A 130 -29.14 -13.39 -4.53
N ALA A 131 -30.34 -12.86 -4.69
CA ALA A 131 -31.52 -13.63 -5.03
C ALA A 131 -31.49 -13.89 -6.54
#